data_AF-A0A958FU57-F1
#
_entry.id   AF-A0A958FU57-F1
#
_cell.length_a   1.000
_cell.length_b   1.000
_cell.length_c   1.000
_cell.angle_alpha   90.00
_cell.angle_beta   90.00
_cell.angle_gamma   90.00
#
_symmetry.space_group_name_H-M   'P 1'
#
loop_
_entity.id
_entity.type
_entity.pdbx_description
1 polymer ?
#
loop_
_entity_poly.entity_id
_entity_poly.type
_entity_poly.pdbx_seq_one_letter_code
_entity_poly.pdbx_strand_id
1 'polypeptide(L)'
;MLFKKNSDKITAHPFPGKRSTVEGLSALQRLNTLICGQNTGQEINWLTGQGVSLSGQRAATLLSDSDSAMIVESLRTGNFWKSPQVIQLMLNASAENPTGYVALDHLRKSGFFQFIAKNVQEMLDFTLIARRVAELALVPGVVAFDFEYTGKSIQTVHIPDEKLVKK
;
A
#
# COMPACT_ATOMS: atom_id res chain seq x y z
N MET A 1 38.04 26.75 26.33
CA MET A 1 37.61 25.35 26.55
C MET A 1 36.79 24.91 25.34
N LEU A 2 37.38 24.11 24.45
CA LEU A 2 36.71 23.57 23.27
C LEU A 2 36.10 22.21 23.63
N PHE A 3 34.77 22.12 23.66
CA PHE A 3 34.06 20.85 23.79
C PHE A 3 34.24 20.06 22.48
N LYS A 4 35.09 19.03 22.50
CA LYS A 4 35.14 18.01 21.43
C LYS A 4 33.81 17.23 21.47
N LYS A 5 32.97 17.44 20.46
CA LYS A 5 31.78 16.63 20.19
C LYS A 5 32.26 15.22 19.83
N ASN A 6 32.22 14.31 20.81
CA ASN A 6 32.46 12.89 20.58
C ASN A 6 31.25 12.34 19.82
N SER A 7 31.26 12.46 18.50
CA SER A 7 30.29 11.81 17.64
C SER A 7 30.68 10.34 17.54
N ASP A 8 30.25 9.56 18.53
CA ASP A 8 30.17 8.11 18.35
C ASP A 8 29.42 7.88 17.04
N LYS A 9 30.12 7.24 16.09
CA LYS A 9 29.57 6.94 14.77
C LYS A 9 28.36 6.04 14.99
N ILE A 10 27.17 6.64 14.95
CA ILE A 10 25.93 5.89 14.71
C ILE A 10 26.10 5.33 13.31
N THR A 11 26.68 4.13 13.20
CA THR A 11 26.73 3.39 11.95
C THR A 11 25.29 3.06 11.62
N ALA A 12 24.69 3.83 10.72
CA ALA A 12 23.38 3.51 10.18
C ALA A 12 23.45 2.06 9.68
N HIS A 13 22.71 1.16 10.32
CA HIS A 13 22.56 -0.19 9.80
C HIS A 13 21.99 -0.04 8.38
N PRO A 14 22.69 -0.53 7.34
CA PRO A 14 22.20 -0.40 5.99
C PRO A 14 20.84 -1.08 5.91
N PHE A 15 19.83 -0.31 5.49
CA PHE A 15 18.47 -0.83 5.39
C PHE A 15 18.48 -2.08 4.50
N PRO A 16 17.97 -3.22 4.99
CA PRO A 16 18.07 -4.48 4.27
C PRO A 16 17.17 -4.42 3.02
N GLY A 17 17.79 -4.44 1.85
CA GLY A 17 17.11 -4.33 0.56
C GLY A 17 18.00 -3.72 -0.52
N LYS A 18 17.62 -3.91 -1.78
CA LYS A 18 18.38 -3.38 -2.92
C LYS A 18 17.87 -1.97 -3.26
N ARG A 19 18.79 -1.00 -3.39
CA ARG A 19 18.48 0.30 -3.98
C ARG A 19 18.23 0.14 -5.46
N SER A 20 17.07 0.58 -5.93
CA SER A 20 16.73 0.62 -7.34
C SER A 20 16.00 1.90 -7.69
N THR A 21 16.38 2.52 -8.80
CA THR A 21 15.64 3.63 -9.40
C THR A 21 14.53 3.07 -10.26
N VAL A 22 13.29 3.28 -9.83
CA VAL A 22 12.10 2.72 -10.46
C VAL A 22 10.95 3.72 -10.36
N GLU A 23 10.02 3.62 -11.31
CA GLU A 23 8.73 4.27 -11.21
C GLU A 23 7.92 3.68 -10.05
N GLY A 24 7.12 4.51 -9.37
CA GLY A 24 6.34 4.12 -8.20
C GLY A 24 5.43 2.92 -8.41
N LEU A 25 4.58 2.93 -9.45
CA LEU A 25 3.67 1.81 -9.74
C LEU A 25 4.43 0.54 -10.09
N SER A 26 5.48 0.65 -10.89
CA SER A 26 6.37 -0.46 -11.20
C SER A 26 7.01 -1.04 -9.93
N ALA A 27 7.38 -0.19 -8.96
CA ALA A 27 7.91 -0.62 -7.67
C ALA A 27 6.84 -1.33 -6.83
N LEU A 28 5.62 -0.78 -6.78
CA LEU A 28 4.50 -1.34 -6.05
C LEU A 28 4.08 -2.71 -6.61
N GLN A 29 4.01 -2.84 -7.93
CA GLN A 29 3.72 -4.12 -8.61
C GLN A 29 4.78 -5.17 -8.27
N ARG A 30 6.06 -4.82 -8.29
CA ARG A 30 7.15 -5.73 -7.87
C ARG A 30 6.98 -6.18 -6.42
N LEU A 31 6.66 -5.24 -5.52
CA LEU A 31 6.42 -5.57 -4.12
C LEU A 31 5.21 -6.49 -3.95
N ASN A 32 4.10 -6.22 -4.64
CA ASN A 32 2.91 -7.06 -4.59
C ASN A 32 3.18 -8.46 -5.14
N THR A 33 3.98 -8.61 -6.20
CA THR A 33 4.41 -9.92 -6.68
C THR A 33 5.23 -10.68 -5.63
N LEU A 34 6.08 -9.99 -4.84
CA LEU A 34 6.81 -10.61 -3.73
C LEU A 34 5.89 -11.05 -2.58
N ILE A 35 4.84 -10.28 -2.28
CA ILE A 35 3.90 -10.55 -1.18
C ILE A 35 2.92 -11.66 -1.56
N CYS A 36 2.31 -11.58 -2.74
CA CYS A 36 1.21 -12.44 -3.18
C CYS A 36 1.67 -13.63 -4.03
N GLY A 37 2.90 -13.61 -4.55
CA GLY A 37 3.42 -14.67 -5.43
C GLY A 37 2.79 -14.71 -6.82
N GLN A 38 1.88 -13.79 -7.15
CA GLN A 38 1.23 -13.69 -8.46
C GLN A 38 1.52 -12.32 -9.09
N ASN A 39 1.63 -12.28 -10.43
CA ASN A 39 1.74 -11.04 -11.20
C ASN A 39 0.46 -10.22 -11.06
N THR A 40 0.43 -9.31 -10.10
CA THR A 40 -0.62 -8.30 -9.89
C THR A 40 -0.42 -7.15 -10.90
N GLY A 41 -0.31 -7.51 -12.18
CA GLY A 41 -0.23 -6.58 -13.31
C GLY A 41 -1.59 -6.20 -13.89
N GLN A 42 -2.67 -6.84 -13.41
CA GLN A 42 -4.05 -6.49 -13.75
C GLN A 42 -4.76 -5.98 -12.50
N GLU A 43 -5.62 -4.97 -12.67
CA GLU A 43 -6.56 -4.52 -11.65
C GLU A 43 -7.44 -5.69 -11.22
N ILE A 44 -7.07 -6.34 -10.11
CA ILE A 44 -7.91 -7.34 -9.48
C ILE A 44 -8.99 -6.56 -8.74
N ASN A 45 -10.25 -6.74 -9.15
CA ASN A 45 -11.39 -6.19 -8.43
C ASN A 45 -11.29 -6.56 -6.95
N TRP A 46 -11.60 -5.61 -6.06
CA TRP A 46 -11.53 -5.78 -4.62
C TRP A 46 -12.28 -7.03 -4.11
N LEU A 47 -13.40 -7.43 -4.73
CA LEU A 47 -14.14 -8.66 -4.40
C LEU A 47 -13.35 -9.93 -4.72
N THR A 48 -12.64 -9.95 -5.84
CA THR A 48 -11.76 -11.06 -6.21
C THR A 48 -10.59 -11.15 -5.24
N GLY A 49 -9.98 -10.01 -4.90
CA GLY A 49 -8.94 -9.93 -3.87
C GLY A 49 -9.42 -10.45 -2.52
N GLN A 50 -10.66 -10.13 -2.15
CA GLN A 50 -11.27 -10.64 -0.95
C GLN A 50 -11.48 -12.16 -0.99
N GLY A 51 -11.99 -12.72 -2.10
CA GLY A 51 -12.14 -14.17 -2.26
C GLY A 51 -10.81 -14.91 -2.09
N VAL A 52 -9.74 -14.38 -2.71
CA VAL A 52 -8.37 -14.89 -2.54
C VAL A 52 -7.94 -14.80 -1.07
N SER A 53 -8.19 -13.67 -0.41
CA SER A 53 -7.86 -13.47 1.01
C SER A 53 -8.61 -14.45 1.93
N LEU A 54 -9.88 -14.72 1.66
CA LEU A 54 -10.71 -15.64 2.44
C LEU A 54 -10.32 -17.11 2.22
N SER A 55 -9.71 -17.43 1.07
CA SER A 55 -9.10 -18.76 0.83
C SER A 55 -7.80 -19.01 1.58
N GLY A 56 -7.33 -18.05 2.39
CA GLY A 56 -6.07 -18.13 3.15
C GLY A 56 -4.84 -17.65 2.38
N GLN A 57 -5.00 -17.12 1.17
CA GLN A 57 -3.90 -16.58 0.38
C GLN A 57 -3.71 -15.07 0.64
N ARG A 58 -2.49 -14.55 0.44
CA ARG A 58 -2.23 -13.11 0.52
C ARG A 58 -2.79 -12.43 -0.73
N ALA A 59 -3.58 -11.37 -0.56
CA ALA A 59 -4.13 -10.59 -1.66
C ALA A 59 -3.78 -9.10 -1.51
N ALA A 60 -3.43 -8.48 -2.64
CA ALA A 60 -3.25 -7.05 -2.80
C ALA A 60 -4.02 -6.60 -4.05
N THR A 61 -4.79 -5.52 -3.94
CA THR A 61 -5.62 -5.00 -5.03
C THR A 61 -5.29 -3.54 -5.26
N LEU A 62 -4.93 -3.21 -6.49
CA LEU A 62 -4.75 -1.83 -6.93
C LEU A 62 -6.08 -1.32 -7.47
N LEU A 63 -6.54 -0.18 -6.97
CA LEU A 63 -7.83 0.41 -7.28
C LEU A 63 -7.70 1.90 -7.54
N SER A 64 -8.64 2.41 -8.32
CA SER A 64 -8.81 3.83 -8.62
C SER A 64 -9.87 4.48 -7.73
N ASP A 65 -9.97 5.80 -7.77
CA ASP A 65 -10.98 6.55 -7.02
C ASP A 65 -12.42 6.10 -7.30
N SER A 66 -12.74 5.71 -8.54
CA SER A 66 -14.09 5.22 -8.90
C SER A 66 -14.47 3.91 -8.21
N ASP A 67 -13.49 3.09 -7.85
CA ASP A 67 -13.73 1.80 -7.21
C ASP A 67 -14.06 1.94 -5.71
N SER A 68 -13.73 3.09 -5.10
CA SER A 68 -14.00 3.37 -3.69
C SER A 68 -15.49 3.29 -3.34
N ALA A 69 -16.36 3.77 -4.25
CA ALA A 69 -17.81 3.70 -4.07
C ALA A 69 -18.32 2.25 -4.10
N MET A 70 -17.76 1.41 -4.97
CA MET A 70 -18.12 0.00 -5.05
C MET A 70 -17.78 -0.77 -3.77
N ILE A 71 -16.65 -0.45 -3.13
CA ILE A 71 -16.28 -1.03 -1.83
C ILE A 71 -17.34 -0.69 -0.78
N VAL A 72 -17.71 0.59 -0.67
CA VAL A 72 -18.69 1.04 0.34
C VAL A 72 -20.04 0.38 0.12
N GLU A 73 -20.50 0.31 -1.12
CA GLU A 73 -21.78 -0.33 -1.46
C GLU A 73 -21.76 -1.84 -1.16
N SER A 74 -20.64 -2.50 -1.44
CA SER A 74 -20.49 -3.91 -1.11
C SER A 74 -20.46 -4.15 0.39
N LEU A 75 -19.82 -3.27 1.18
CA LEU A 75 -19.85 -3.33 2.64
C LEU A 75 -21.26 -3.10 3.21
N ARG A 76 -22.09 -2.30 2.53
CA ARG A 76 -23.49 -2.09 2.91
C ARG A 76 -24.34 -3.36 2.72
N THR A 77 -23.96 -4.21 1.77
CA THR A 77 -24.71 -5.41 1.40
C THR A 77 -24.22 -6.69 2.10
N GLY A 78 -23.07 -6.67 2.78
CA GLY A 78 -22.58 -7.83 3.54
C GLY A 78 -21.44 -7.55 4.54
N ASN A 79 -21.18 -8.51 5.43
CA ASN A 79 -20.16 -8.42 6.47
C ASN A 79 -18.77 -8.79 5.96
N PHE A 80 -18.23 -7.94 5.10
CA PHE A 80 -16.98 -8.16 4.36
C PHE A 80 -15.72 -7.59 5.04
N TRP A 81 -15.84 -7.17 6.29
CA TRP A 81 -14.80 -6.43 7.02
C TRP A 81 -13.70 -7.31 7.63
N LYS A 82 -13.76 -8.64 7.50
CA LYS A 82 -12.81 -9.59 8.12
C LYS A 82 -11.74 -10.18 7.18
N SER A 83 -11.48 -9.55 6.04
CA SER A 83 -10.43 -10.02 5.12
C SER A 83 -9.09 -9.32 5.40
N PRO A 84 -7.99 -10.05 5.66
CA PRO A 84 -6.66 -9.46 5.81
C PRO A 84 -6.05 -9.09 4.43
N GLN A 85 -6.74 -8.26 3.66
CA GLN A 85 -6.31 -7.79 2.35
C GLN A 85 -5.74 -6.36 2.42
N VAL A 86 -4.82 -6.05 1.51
CA VAL A 86 -4.29 -4.70 1.35
C VAL A 86 -4.83 -4.10 0.06
N ILE A 87 -5.46 -2.94 0.17
CA ILE A 87 -6.03 -2.18 -0.92
C ILE A 87 -5.10 -1.01 -1.19
N GLN A 88 -4.54 -0.94 -2.37
CA GLN A 88 -3.75 0.20 -2.82
C GLN A 88 -4.66 1.14 -3.62
N LEU A 89 -4.87 2.34 -3.11
CA LEU A 89 -5.80 3.30 -3.70
C LEU A 89 -5.04 4.42 -4.39
N MET A 90 -5.25 4.55 -5.69
CA MET A 90 -4.69 5.60 -6.52
C MET A 90 -5.60 6.82 -6.44
N LEU A 91 -5.13 7.85 -5.72
CA LEU A 91 -5.81 9.13 -5.64
C LEU A 91 -5.48 9.93 -6.89
N ASN A 92 -6.50 10.33 -7.64
CA ASN A 92 -6.34 11.11 -8.86
C ASN A 92 -7.22 12.37 -8.81
N ALA A 93 -6.58 13.52 -8.97
CA ALA A 93 -7.32 14.77 -9.08
C ALA A 93 -8.03 14.82 -10.45
N SER A 94 -9.35 14.95 -10.43
CA SER A 94 -10.17 15.10 -11.64
C SER A 94 -11.02 16.36 -11.53
N ALA A 95 -11.72 16.73 -12.61
CA ALA A 95 -12.65 17.87 -12.60
C ALA A 95 -13.75 17.72 -11.53
N GLU A 96 -14.14 16.48 -11.21
CA GLU A 96 -15.16 16.15 -10.21
C GLU A 96 -14.56 15.98 -8.80
N ASN A 97 -13.26 15.65 -8.71
CA ASN A 97 -12.53 15.46 -7.47
C ASN A 97 -11.25 16.33 -7.47
N PRO A 98 -11.34 17.64 -7.18
CA PRO A 98 -10.21 18.56 -7.31
C PRO A 98 -9.11 18.31 -6.27
N THR A 99 -9.40 17.59 -5.19
CA THR A 99 -8.42 17.32 -4.12
C THR A 99 -7.76 15.95 -4.25
N GLY A 100 -8.31 15.04 -5.06
CA GLY A 100 -7.91 13.62 -5.09
C GLY A 100 -8.38 12.82 -3.87
N TYR A 101 -8.72 13.44 -2.75
CA TYR A 101 -8.99 12.74 -1.47
C TYR A 101 -10.44 12.27 -1.28
N VAL A 102 -11.37 12.54 -2.20
CA VAL A 102 -12.80 12.17 -2.05
C VAL A 102 -12.98 10.66 -1.84
N ALA A 103 -12.18 9.83 -2.51
CA ALA A 103 -12.21 8.38 -2.35
C ALA A 103 -11.88 7.91 -0.92
N LEU A 104 -11.03 8.64 -0.18
CA LEU A 104 -10.74 8.34 1.23
C LEU A 104 -11.92 8.65 2.14
N ASP A 105 -12.64 9.74 1.89
CA ASP A 105 -13.82 10.09 2.69
C ASP A 105 -14.94 9.06 2.51
N HIS A 106 -15.13 8.53 1.29
CA HIS A 106 -16.03 7.41 1.04
C HIS A 106 -15.69 6.19 1.92
N LEU A 107 -14.40 5.86 2.00
CA LEU A 107 -13.92 4.71 2.79
C LEU A 107 -13.88 4.99 4.30
N ARG A 108 -14.09 6.22 4.77
CA ARG A 108 -13.99 6.55 6.20
C ARG A 108 -14.96 5.77 7.09
N LYS A 109 -16.14 5.43 6.56
CA LYS A 109 -17.17 4.64 7.30
C LYS A 109 -17.02 3.13 7.14
N SER A 110 -16.07 2.65 6.33
CA SER A 110 -15.85 1.22 6.08
C SER A 110 -15.31 0.46 7.30
N GLY A 111 -14.69 1.16 8.25
CA GLY A 111 -13.93 0.55 9.34
C GLY A 111 -12.52 0.09 8.95
N PHE A 112 -12.08 0.36 7.72
CA PHE A 112 -10.72 0.04 7.26
C PHE A 112 -9.73 1.05 7.81
N PHE A 113 -8.53 0.59 8.15
CA PHE A 113 -7.44 1.51 8.47
C PHE A 113 -6.84 2.07 7.18
N GLN A 114 -6.42 3.34 7.22
CA GLN A 114 -5.97 4.07 6.04
C GLN A 114 -4.58 4.66 6.28
N PHE A 115 -3.63 4.34 5.41
CA PHE A 115 -2.33 4.99 5.31
C PHE A 115 -2.31 5.89 4.08
N ILE A 116 -1.67 7.06 4.21
CA ILE A 116 -1.48 8.00 3.10
C ILE A 116 0.02 8.17 2.91
N ALA A 117 0.52 7.69 1.77
CA ALA A 117 1.92 7.81 1.41
C ALA A 117 2.19 9.11 0.65
N LYS A 118 3.28 9.80 1.02
CA LYS A 118 3.70 11.04 0.35
C LYS A 118 4.77 10.84 -0.73
N ASN A 119 5.42 9.68 -0.72
CA ASN A 119 6.48 9.34 -1.67
C ASN A 119 6.50 7.84 -1.96
N VAL A 120 7.32 7.42 -2.93
CA VAL A 120 7.34 6.02 -3.38
C VAL A 120 7.86 5.10 -2.28
N GLN A 121 8.84 5.52 -1.47
CA GLN A 121 9.36 4.68 -0.38
C GLN A 121 8.29 4.45 0.69
N GLU A 122 7.60 5.51 1.14
CA GLU A 122 6.51 5.42 2.10
C GLU A 122 5.38 4.52 1.58
N MET A 123 5.07 4.58 0.28
CA MET A 123 4.06 3.72 -0.32
C MET A 123 4.43 2.22 -0.18
N LEU A 124 5.70 1.88 -0.40
CA LEU A 124 6.18 0.50 -0.24
C LEU A 124 6.21 0.07 1.23
N ASP A 125 6.71 0.94 2.10
CA ASP A 125 6.83 0.67 3.54
C ASP A 125 5.45 0.52 4.18
N PHE A 126 4.51 1.42 3.87
CA PHE A 126 3.13 1.32 4.34
C PHE A 126 2.41 0.11 3.74
N THR A 127 2.74 -0.34 2.53
CA THR A 127 2.18 -1.59 2.00
C THR A 127 2.60 -2.79 2.85
N LEU A 128 3.86 -2.87 3.28
CA LEU A 128 4.33 -3.94 4.16
C LEU A 128 3.73 -3.85 5.57
N ILE A 129 3.68 -2.64 6.13
CA ILE A 129 3.08 -2.40 7.45
C ILE A 129 1.59 -2.74 7.41
N ALA A 130 0.86 -2.25 6.41
CA ALA A 130 -0.55 -2.54 6.20
C ALA A 130 -0.80 -4.03 6.09
N ARG A 131 0.06 -4.75 5.37
CA ARG A 131 -0.05 -6.21 5.29
C ARG A 131 0.04 -6.85 6.66
N ARG A 132 1.05 -6.50 7.45
CA ARG A 132 1.25 -7.08 8.78
C ARG A 132 0.10 -6.71 9.74
N VAL A 133 -0.36 -5.46 9.70
CA VAL A 133 -1.48 -4.99 10.52
C VAL A 133 -2.77 -5.70 10.10
N ALA A 134 -3.04 -5.84 8.79
CA ALA A 134 -4.22 -6.53 8.29
C ALA A 134 -4.27 -8.00 8.72
N GLU A 135 -3.14 -8.71 8.65
CA GLU A 135 -3.03 -10.10 9.11
C GLU A 135 -3.26 -10.26 10.61
N LEU A 136 -2.80 -9.31 11.43
CA LEU A 136 -2.95 -9.36 12.89
C LEU A 136 -4.34 -8.92 13.35
N ALA A 137 -4.89 -7.87 12.75
CA ALA A 137 -6.17 -7.29 13.12
C ALA A 137 -7.36 -7.99 12.45
N LEU A 138 -7.11 -8.75 11.36
CA LEU A 138 -8.14 -9.29 10.47
C LEU A 138 -9.06 -8.20 9.92
N VAL A 139 -8.49 -7.04 9.61
CA VAL A 139 -9.20 -5.88 9.04
C VAL A 139 -8.50 -5.47 7.75
N PRO A 140 -9.22 -5.15 6.66
CA PRO A 140 -8.61 -4.62 5.46
C PRO A 140 -7.86 -3.31 5.70
N GLY A 141 -6.71 -3.17 5.04
CA GLY A 141 -5.90 -1.97 5.07
C GLY A 141 -5.93 -1.23 3.74
N VAL A 142 -6.09 0.08 3.77
CA VAL A 142 -5.99 0.94 2.58
C VAL A 142 -4.66 1.69 2.63
N VAL A 143 -3.89 1.62 1.55
CA VAL A 143 -2.68 2.42 1.34
C VAL A 143 -2.95 3.33 0.15
N ALA A 144 -3.19 4.60 0.42
CA ALA A 144 -3.48 5.59 -0.59
C ALA A 144 -2.25 6.42 -0.95
N PHE A 145 -2.14 6.76 -2.22
CA PHE A 145 -1.06 7.58 -2.75
C PHE A 145 -1.55 8.37 -3.94
N ASP A 146 -0.88 9.49 -4.23
CA ASP A 146 -1.16 10.30 -5.40
C ASP A 146 -0.66 9.62 -6.67
N PHE A 147 -1.53 9.42 -7.65
CA PHE A 147 -1.19 8.73 -8.89
C PHE A 147 -0.13 9.47 -9.73
N GLU A 148 -0.26 10.78 -9.89
CA GLU A 148 0.63 11.58 -10.74
C GLU A 148 1.96 11.87 -10.03
N TYR A 149 1.91 12.26 -8.75
CA TYR A 149 3.09 12.68 -8.00
C TYR A 149 3.85 11.55 -7.32
N THR A 150 3.19 10.43 -7.00
CA THR A 150 3.83 9.26 -6.37
C THR A 150 3.82 8.05 -7.28
N GLY A 151 2.68 7.73 -7.90
CA GLY A 151 2.55 6.55 -8.76
C GLY A 151 3.48 6.57 -9.99
N LYS A 152 3.48 7.68 -10.74
CA LYS A 152 4.32 7.86 -11.94
C LYS A 152 5.71 8.43 -11.67
N SER A 153 6.01 8.76 -10.41
CA SER A 153 7.29 9.35 -10.04
C SER A 153 8.40 8.32 -10.05
N ILE A 154 9.52 8.65 -10.70
CA ILE A 154 10.73 7.83 -10.70
C ILE A 154 11.59 8.26 -9.51
N GLN A 155 11.76 7.36 -8.55
CA GLN A 155 12.52 7.62 -7.33
C GLN A 155 13.50 6.48 -7.05
N THR A 156 14.58 6.80 -6.34
CA THR A 156 15.50 5.77 -5.83
C THR A 156 14.91 5.23 -4.53
N VAL A 157 14.46 3.99 -4.57
CA VAL A 157 13.81 3.32 -3.42
C VAL A 157 14.54 2.04 -3.04
N HIS A 158 14.36 1.65 -1.79
CA HIS A 158 14.82 0.38 -1.24
C HIS A 158 13.67 -0.61 -1.34
N ILE A 159 13.82 -1.59 -2.22
CA ILE A 159 12.89 -2.71 -2.30
C ILE A 159 13.40 -3.80 -1.35
N PRO A 160 12.56 -4.30 -0.43
CA PRO A 160 12.96 -5.35 0.50
C PRO A 160 13.28 -6.65 -0.23
N ASP A 161 14.25 -7.41 0.28
CA ASP A 161 14.53 -8.75 -0.23
C ASP A 161 13.38 -9.72 0.07
N GLU A 162 13.16 -10.68 -0.83
CA GLU A 162 12.09 -11.68 -0.73
C GLU A 162 12.10 -12.45 0.62
N LYS A 163 13.30 -12.70 1.17
CA LYS A 163 13.49 -13.37 2.46
C LYS A 163 12.86 -12.61 3.63
N LEU A 164 12.72 -11.30 3.52
CA LEU A 164 12.13 -10.44 4.55
C LEU A 164 10.60 -10.43 4.46
N VAL A 165 10.05 -10.62 3.26
CA VAL A 165 8.60 -10.53 2.97
C VAL A 165 7.88 -11.85 3.25
N LYS A 166 8.56 -12.99 3.09
CA LYS A 166 7.97 -14.35 3.23
C LYS A 166 7.92 -14.91 4.67
N LYS A 167 8.37 -14.15 5.68
CA LYS A 167 8.16 -14.52 7.09
C LYS A 167 6.71 -14.32 7.53
#